data_AF-A0A2N5BUC9-F1
#
_entry.id   AF-A0A2N5BUC9-F1
#
_cell.length_a   1.000
_cell.length_b   1.000
_cell.length_c   1.000
_cell.angle_alpha   90.00
_cell.angle_beta   90.00
_cell.angle_gamma   90.00
#
_symmetry.space_group_name_H-M   'P 1'
#
loop_
_entity.id
_entity.type
_entity.pdbx_description
1 polymer ?
#
loop_
_entity_poly.entity_id
_entity_poly.type
_entity_poly.pdbx_seq_one_letter_code
_entity_poly.pdbx_strand_id
1 'polypeptide(L)'
;MLELIAGQRSSLTGLLLPLGDRTLVLPNVAVAELSGQRNVVCQRGEPAWHLGWIDWRQQRLPLIGFEAACGGETPCGERARVVVLNALGDTGLRYLALLLQDIPRSCKLDSQLNYVDVALGRLELAAVQVGEQVARVPDLVGLERLVRDAELQPEIG
;
A
#
# COMPACT_ATOMS: atom_id res chain seq x y z
N MET A 1 -37.21 22.99 -12.96
CA MET A 1 -35.77 23.00 -13.32
C MET A 1 -35.03 23.64 -12.17
N LEU A 2 -34.49 22.83 -11.25
CA LEU A 2 -33.50 23.12 -10.18
C LEU A 2 -33.72 22.13 -9.02
N GLU A 3 -33.39 20.85 -9.20
CA GLU A 3 -33.33 19.86 -8.09
C GLU A 3 -32.40 18.68 -8.42
N LEU A 4 -31.34 18.92 -9.21
CA LEU A 4 -30.25 17.95 -9.37
C LEU A 4 -29.11 18.38 -8.45
N ILE A 5 -28.51 17.38 -7.77
CA ILE A 5 -27.26 17.40 -6.99
C ILE A 5 -27.29 17.93 -5.54
N ALA A 6 -28.32 17.62 -4.76
CA ALA A 6 -28.16 17.53 -3.30
C ALA A 6 -28.09 16.05 -2.88
N GLY A 7 -26.88 15.54 -2.61
CA GLY A 7 -26.75 14.36 -1.74
C GLY A 7 -26.25 13.04 -2.33
N GLN A 8 -25.38 13.03 -3.35
CA GLN A 8 -24.47 11.89 -3.45
C GLN A 8 -23.42 12.02 -2.34
N ARG A 9 -23.76 11.56 -1.14
CA ARG A 9 -22.78 11.16 -0.14
C ARG A 9 -22.01 10.00 -0.74
N SER A 10 -20.99 10.33 -1.54
CA SER A 10 -20.12 9.36 -2.20
C SER A 10 -19.29 8.67 -1.14
N SER A 11 -19.86 7.68 -0.47
CA SER A 11 -19.09 6.81 0.40
C SER A 11 -18.15 6.00 -0.48
N LEU A 12 -16.85 6.23 -0.32
CA LEU A 12 -15.82 5.54 -1.07
C LEU A 12 -15.46 4.26 -0.30
N THR A 13 -15.35 3.13 -1.00
CA THR A 13 -14.85 1.91 -0.37
C THR A 13 -13.33 1.97 -0.31
N GLY A 14 -12.81 1.98 0.91
CA GLY A 14 -11.39 1.85 1.20
C GLY A 14 -11.02 0.43 1.62
N LEU A 15 -9.73 0.15 1.58
CA LEU A 15 -9.10 -1.02 2.16
C LEU A 15 -8.08 -0.55 3.18
N LEU A 16 -8.18 -1.11 4.38
CA LEU A 16 -7.22 -0.97 5.45
C LEU A 16 -6.19 -2.07 5.31
N LEU A 17 -4.92 -1.70 5.15
CA LEU A 17 -3.80 -2.59 4.97
C LEU A 17 -2.95 -2.57 6.25
N PRO A 18 -3.11 -3.56 7.13
CA PRO A 18 -2.38 -3.61 8.40
C PRO A 18 -0.91 -3.99 8.16
N LEU A 19 -0.02 -3.09 8.58
CA LEU A 19 1.42 -3.34 8.68
C LEU A 19 1.78 -3.72 10.13
N GLY A 20 3.06 -3.85 10.44
CA GLY A 20 3.51 -4.21 11.79
C GLY A 20 3.31 -3.08 12.80
N ASP A 21 3.69 -1.86 12.42
CA ASP A 21 3.63 -0.70 13.33
C ASP A 21 2.41 0.22 13.10
N ARG A 22 1.79 0.16 11.91
CA ARG A 22 0.70 1.07 11.49
C ARG A 22 -0.28 0.40 10.53
N THR A 23 -1.38 1.08 10.24
CA THR A 23 -2.32 0.65 9.20
C THR A 23 -2.32 1.66 8.06
N LEU A 24 -2.24 1.19 6.81
CA LEU A 24 -2.45 2.05 5.65
C LEU A 24 -3.91 2.03 5.22
N VAL A 25 -4.37 3.11 4.58
CA VAL A 25 -5.67 3.15 3.92
C VAL A 25 -5.52 3.57 2.48
N LEU A 26 -6.12 2.78 1.61
CA LEU A 26 -6.12 3.01 0.17
C LEU A 26 -7.52 2.81 -0.39
N PRO A 27 -7.89 3.53 -1.45
CA PRO A 27 -9.15 3.23 -2.14
C PRO A 27 -9.06 1.85 -2.78
N ASN A 28 -10.18 1.13 -2.86
CA ASN A 28 -10.19 -0.23 -3.43
C ASN A 28 -9.58 -0.31 -4.84
N VAL A 29 -9.70 0.77 -5.63
CA VAL A 29 -9.12 0.85 -6.99
C VAL A 29 -7.58 0.88 -7.01
N ALA A 30 -6.93 1.32 -5.94
CA ALA A 30 -5.47 1.30 -5.83
C ALA A 30 -4.92 -0.09 -5.52
N VAL A 31 -5.77 -1.02 -5.06
CA VAL A 31 -5.39 -2.42 -4.83
C VAL A 31 -5.73 -3.22 -6.08
N ALA A 32 -4.72 -3.82 -6.69
CA ALA A 32 -4.89 -4.67 -7.85
C ALA A 32 -5.35 -6.07 -7.44
N GLU A 33 -4.66 -6.66 -6.46
CA GLU A 33 -4.94 -8.01 -5.99
C GLU A 33 -4.39 -8.23 -4.58
N LEU A 34 -5.09 -9.02 -3.78
CA LEU A 34 -4.52 -9.58 -2.56
C LEU A 34 -3.99 -10.97 -2.85
N SER A 35 -2.67 -11.14 -2.83
CA SER A 35 -2.07 -12.46 -3.02
C SER A 35 -2.31 -13.31 -1.78
N GLY A 36 -2.95 -14.46 -1.98
CA GLY A 36 -3.14 -15.48 -0.95
C GLY A 36 -1.87 -16.28 -0.61
N GLN A 37 -0.71 -15.88 -1.14
CA GLN A 37 0.55 -16.55 -0.92
C GLN A 37 0.91 -16.56 0.57
N ARG A 38 1.10 -17.77 1.10
CA ARG A 38 1.52 -18.01 2.49
C ARG A 38 3.03 -18.25 2.49
N ASN A 39 3.68 -18.02 3.63
CA ASN A 39 5.13 -18.19 3.79
C ASN A 39 5.94 -17.36 2.78
N VAL A 40 5.63 -16.07 2.71
CA VAL A 40 6.44 -15.12 1.96
C VAL A 40 7.84 -15.09 2.56
N VAL A 41 8.82 -15.53 1.79
CA VAL A 41 10.23 -15.52 2.24
C VAL A 41 10.78 -14.13 1.94
N CYS A 42 10.89 -13.30 2.98
CA CYS A 42 11.50 -11.99 2.83
C CYS A 42 13.03 -12.12 2.84
N GLN A 43 13.66 -11.68 1.76
CA GLN A 43 15.09 -11.51 1.68
C GLN A 43 15.42 -10.06 1.98
N ARG A 44 15.90 -9.77 3.20
CA ARG A 44 16.39 -8.43 3.55
C ARG A 44 17.62 -8.13 2.68
N GLY A 45 17.42 -7.34 1.63
CA GLY A 45 18.48 -6.90 0.73
C GLY A 45 18.95 -5.48 1.03
N GLU A 46 19.85 -4.98 0.18
CA GLU A 46 20.07 -3.54 0.04
C GLU A 46 19.31 -3.08 -1.20
N PRO A 47 18.42 -2.08 -1.07
CA PRO A 47 18.06 -1.33 0.15
C PRO A 47 17.14 -2.11 1.12
N ALA A 48 17.16 -1.77 2.41
CA ALA A 48 16.48 -2.52 3.49
C ALA A 48 14.96 -2.68 3.33
N TRP A 49 14.33 -1.84 2.52
CA TRP A 49 12.92 -1.92 2.19
C TRP A 49 12.59 -2.95 1.10
N HIS A 50 13.60 -3.43 0.36
CA HIS A 50 13.43 -4.49 -0.62
C HIS A 50 13.55 -5.85 0.08
N LEU A 51 12.45 -6.59 0.08
CA LEU A 51 12.30 -7.87 0.76
C LEU A 51 12.39 -9.06 -0.22
N GLY A 52 12.94 -8.84 -1.41
CA GLY A 52 13.07 -9.83 -2.46
C GLY A 52 11.98 -9.73 -3.52
N TRP A 53 11.76 -10.82 -4.25
CA TRP A 53 10.90 -10.85 -5.43
C TRP A 53 9.79 -11.87 -5.27
N ILE A 54 8.60 -11.54 -5.81
CA ILE A 54 7.47 -12.45 -5.88
C ILE A 54 6.99 -12.64 -7.32
N ASP A 55 6.52 -13.84 -7.63
CA ASP A 55 5.91 -14.16 -8.92
C ASP A 55 4.40 -13.93 -8.86
N TRP A 56 3.91 -12.98 -9.65
CA TRP A 56 2.50 -12.61 -9.73
C TRP A 56 2.04 -12.56 -11.19
N ARG A 57 1.04 -13.37 -11.56
CA ARG A 57 0.50 -13.45 -12.94
C ARG A 57 1.57 -13.57 -14.03
N GLN A 58 2.60 -14.40 -13.78
CA GLN A 58 3.78 -14.57 -14.66
C GLN A 58 4.67 -13.34 -14.80
N GLN A 59 4.51 -12.34 -13.94
CA GLN A 59 5.39 -11.19 -13.80
C GLN A 59 6.13 -11.25 -12.48
N ARG A 60 7.40 -10.84 -12.47
CA ARG A 60 8.17 -10.73 -11.25
C ARG A 60 7.99 -9.34 -10.66
N LEU A 61 7.50 -9.24 -9.42
CA LEU A 61 7.30 -7.97 -8.74
C LEU A 61 8.25 -7.87 -7.54
N PRO A 62 8.86 -6.69 -7.31
CA PRO A 62 9.66 -6.46 -6.11
C PRO A 62 8.72 -6.39 -4.90
N LEU A 63 9.02 -7.18 -3.88
CA LEU A 63 8.32 -7.15 -2.59
C LEU A 63 8.92 -6.04 -1.74
N ILE A 64 8.08 -5.09 -1.36
CA ILE A 64 8.50 -3.89 -0.64
C ILE A 64 7.92 -3.90 0.76
N GLY A 65 8.78 -3.66 1.74
CA GLY A 65 8.41 -3.37 3.11
C GLY A 65 8.16 -1.88 3.28
N PHE A 66 6.89 -1.47 3.34
CA PHE A 66 6.53 -0.06 3.47
C PHE A 66 7.12 0.58 4.74
N GLU A 67 7.15 -0.17 5.85
CA GLU A 67 7.69 0.28 7.13
C GLU A 67 9.19 0.58 7.00
N ALA A 68 9.95 -0.33 6.38
CA ALA A 68 11.36 -0.13 6.09
C ALA A 68 11.60 1.00 5.09
N ALA A 69 10.72 1.21 4.12
CA ALA A 69 10.82 2.33 3.17
C ALA A 69 10.62 3.70 3.87
N CYS A 70 9.86 3.71 4.97
CA CYS A 70 9.70 4.88 5.85
C CYS A 70 10.82 5.02 6.89
N GLY A 71 11.82 4.12 6.91
CA GLY A 71 12.93 4.12 7.86
C GLY A 71 12.68 3.30 9.14
N GLY A 72 11.60 2.52 9.19
CA GLY A 72 11.32 1.56 10.25
C GLY A 72 11.89 0.17 9.96
N GLU A 73 11.35 -0.85 10.63
CA GLU A 73 11.64 -2.25 10.33
C GLU A 73 10.37 -2.93 9.84
N THR A 74 10.44 -3.66 8.73
CA THR A 74 9.32 -4.50 8.29
C THR A 74 9.47 -5.91 8.87
N PRO A 75 8.58 -6.33 9.79
CA PRO A 75 8.57 -7.70 10.26
C PRO A 75 8.18 -8.63 9.11
N CYS A 76 8.84 -9.78 9.01
CA CYS A 76 8.44 -10.83 8.07
C CYS A 76 8.24 -12.11 8.84
N GLY A 77 7.00 -12.59 8.86
CA GLY A 77 6.63 -13.82 9.56
C GLY A 77 5.66 -14.65 8.74
N GLU A 78 5.30 -15.83 9.24
CA GLU A 78 4.40 -16.78 8.56
C GLU A 78 2.99 -16.21 8.30
N ARG A 79 2.59 -15.21 9.09
CA ARG A 79 1.30 -14.52 8.93
C ARG A 79 1.34 -13.40 7.89
N ALA A 80 2.53 -13.06 7.38
CA ALA A 80 2.65 -12.00 6.40
C ALA A 80 1.90 -12.36 5.10
N ARG A 81 1.35 -11.35 4.45
CA ARG A 81 0.58 -11.44 3.21
C ARG A 81 1.15 -10.46 2.22
N VAL A 82 0.97 -10.72 0.94
CA VAL A 82 1.37 -9.77 -0.11
C VAL A 82 0.13 -9.16 -0.72
N VAL A 83 0.11 -7.83 -0.79
CA VAL A 83 -0.88 -7.10 -1.58
C VAL A 83 -0.18 -6.51 -2.79
N VAL A 84 -0.82 -6.65 -3.96
CA VAL A 84 -0.39 -6.03 -5.20
C VAL A 84 -1.20 -4.76 -5.37
N LEU A 85 -0.49 -3.63 -5.46
CA LEU A 85 -1.06 -2.33 -5.71
C LEU A 85 -0.93 -1.97 -7.19
N ASN A 86 -1.92 -1.24 -7.70
CA ASN A 86 -1.84 -0.58 -8.99
C ASN A 86 -0.91 0.63 -8.87
N ALA A 87 0.17 0.63 -9.64
CA ALA A 87 0.98 1.82 -9.82
C ALA A 87 0.21 2.83 -10.69
N LEU A 88 0.48 4.12 -10.49
CA LEU A 88 -0.13 5.20 -11.25
C LEU A 88 0.51 5.34 -12.64
N GLY A 89 1.70 4.78 -12.86
CA GLY A 89 2.33 4.65 -14.17
C GLY A 89 3.26 5.81 -14.54
N ASP A 90 3.45 6.79 -13.66
CA ASP A 90 4.38 7.93 -13.86
C ASP A 90 5.84 7.46 -14.05
N THR A 91 6.16 6.27 -13.52
CA THR A 91 7.51 5.70 -13.49
C THR A 91 7.73 4.54 -14.46
N GLY A 92 6.69 4.12 -15.20
CA GLY A 92 6.70 2.92 -16.04
C GLY A 92 6.41 1.61 -15.29
N LEU A 93 6.31 1.64 -13.96
CA LEU A 93 5.82 0.51 -13.17
C LEU A 93 4.31 0.35 -13.36
N ARG A 94 3.86 -0.88 -13.51
CA ARG A 94 2.42 -1.21 -13.59
C ARG A 94 1.86 -1.66 -12.25
N TYR A 95 2.66 -2.40 -11.49
CA TYR A 95 2.24 -3.04 -10.26
C TYR A 95 3.37 -3.03 -9.24
N LEU A 96 3.00 -3.01 -7.96
CA LEU A 96 3.91 -3.00 -6.82
C LEU A 96 3.43 -4.01 -5.78
N ALA A 97 4.34 -4.80 -5.23
CA ALA A 97 3.99 -5.75 -4.17
C ALA A 97 4.39 -5.19 -2.80
N LEU A 98 3.45 -5.12 -1.86
CA LEU A 98 3.68 -4.72 -0.48
C LEU A 98 3.47 -5.88 0.47
N LEU A 99 4.35 -5.99 1.47
CA LEU A 99 4.17 -6.92 2.57
C LEU A 99 3.22 -6.34 3.64
N LEU A 100 2.22 -7.12 4.01
CA LEU A 100 1.27 -6.86 5.09
C LEU A 100 1.43 -7.88 6.20
N GLN A 101 1.05 -7.52 7.43
CA GLN A 101 1.12 -8.43 8.58
C GLN A 101 -0.19 -9.14 8.89
N ASP A 102 -1.31 -8.62 8.36
CA ASP A 102 -2.63 -9.22 8.50
C ASP A 102 -3.44 -9.02 7.20
N ILE A 103 -4.63 -9.59 7.13
CA ILE A 103 -5.50 -9.47 5.95
C ILE A 103 -6.09 -8.07 5.85
N PRO A 104 -6.11 -7.47 4.63
CA PRO A 104 -6.82 -6.24 4.37
C PRO A 104 -8.27 -6.29 4.83
N ARG A 105 -8.75 -5.19 5.42
CA ARG A 105 -10.14 -5.05 5.83
C ARG A 105 -10.81 -3.97 5.00
N SER A 106 -11.98 -4.26 4.44
CA SER A 106 -12.78 -3.25 3.79
C SER A 106 -13.30 -2.24 4.82
N CYS A 107 -13.17 -0.96 4.50
CA CYS A 107 -13.69 0.13 5.30
C CYS A 107 -14.50 1.08 4.43
N LYS A 108 -15.47 1.75 5.05
CA LYS A 108 -16.21 2.83 4.41
C LYS A 108 -15.48 4.13 4.71
N LEU A 109 -15.00 4.81 3.67
CA LEU A 109 -14.45 6.15 3.76
C LEU A 109 -15.61 7.12 3.55
N ASP A 110 -15.99 7.82 4.62
CA ASP A 110 -16.91 8.93 4.52
C ASP A 110 -16.22 10.13 3.84
N SER A 111 -17.02 10.97 3.19
CA SER A 111 -16.52 12.16 2.48
C SER A 111 -15.86 13.17 3.44
N GLN A 112 -16.12 13.06 4.75
CA GLN A 112 -15.50 13.82 5.81
C GLN A 112 -14.45 12.96 6.52
N LEU A 113 -13.32 12.74 5.87
CA LEU A 113 -12.19 12.08 6.51
C LEU A 113 -11.68 12.97 7.65
N ASN A 114 -11.60 12.39 8.85
CA ASN A 114 -11.03 13.06 10.00
C ASN A 114 -9.52 12.93 9.92
N TYR A 115 -8.86 13.95 9.37
CA TYR A 115 -7.41 14.02 9.38
C TYR A 115 -6.91 14.15 10.81
N VAL A 116 -5.88 13.37 11.16
CA VAL A 116 -5.24 13.44 12.46
C VAL A 116 -3.80 13.92 12.30
N ASP A 117 -3.37 14.75 13.24
CA ASP A 117 -2.01 15.27 13.27
C ASP A 117 -1.12 14.28 14.03
N VAL A 118 -0.28 13.58 13.30
CA VAL A 118 0.61 12.52 13.79
C VAL A 118 1.88 12.57 12.95
N ALA A 119 2.98 12.07 13.50
CA ALA A 119 4.22 11.98 12.75
C ALA A 119 4.02 11.10 11.50
N LEU A 120 4.24 11.70 10.33
CA LEU A 120 4.17 11.02 9.04
C LEU A 120 5.57 10.59 8.62
N GLY A 121 5.68 9.36 8.12
CA GLY A 121 6.86 8.82 7.48
C GLY A 121 7.09 9.42 6.09
N ARG A 122 8.24 9.10 5.49
CA ARG A 122 8.66 9.61 4.17
C ARG A 122 7.63 9.36 3.06
N LEU A 123 6.94 8.21 3.12
CA LEU A 123 5.95 7.79 2.11
C LEU A 123 4.52 7.91 2.63
N GLU A 124 4.26 8.79 3.60
CA GLU A 124 2.93 8.99 4.16
C GLU A 124 2.44 10.39 3.83
N LEU A 125 1.35 10.49 3.07
CA LEU A 125 0.77 11.76 2.65
C LEU A 125 -0.08 12.40 3.76
N ALA A 126 -0.78 11.56 4.52
CA ALA A 126 -1.70 12.01 5.56
C ALA A 126 -2.02 10.87 6.54
N ALA A 127 -2.61 11.21 7.67
CA ALA A 127 -3.24 10.25 8.57
C ALA A 127 -4.70 10.60 8.75
N VAL A 128 -5.56 9.60 8.72
CA VAL A 128 -7.00 9.75 8.86
C VAL A 128 -7.54 8.74 9.88
N GLN A 129 -8.49 9.18 10.70
CA GLN A 129 -9.21 8.31 11.62
C GLN A 129 -10.34 7.60 10.85
N VAL A 130 -10.28 6.27 10.82
CA VAL A 130 -11.28 5.40 10.17
C VAL A 130 -11.92 4.52 11.23
N GLY A 131 -13.13 4.87 11.67
CA GLY A 131 -13.75 4.23 12.83
C GLY A 131 -12.90 4.45 14.08
N GLU A 132 -12.48 3.37 14.73
CA GLU A 132 -11.67 3.42 15.97
C GLU A 132 -10.16 3.35 15.72
N GLN A 133 -9.71 3.14 14.48
CA GLN A 133 -8.28 3.04 14.15
C GLN A 133 -7.79 4.24 13.35
N VAL A 134 -6.54 4.64 13.60
CA VAL A 134 -5.86 5.61 12.75
C VAL A 134 -5.20 4.89 11.58
N ALA A 135 -5.53 5.31 10.37
CA ALA A 135 -4.89 4.82 9.16
C ALA A 135 -4.05 5.91 8.49
N ARG A 136 -3.00 5.51 7.77
CA ARG A 136 -2.09 6.39 7.02
C ARG A 136 -2.37 6.27 5.53
N VAL A 137 -2.39 7.39 4.82
CA VAL A 137 -2.51 7.41 3.36
C VAL A 137 -1.10 7.30 2.78
N PRO A 138 -0.74 6.17 2.13
CA PRO A 138 0.59 6.01 1.57
C PRO A 138 0.76 6.81 0.27
N ASP A 139 1.98 7.28 0.02
CA ASP A 139 2.39 7.91 -1.23
C ASP A 139 2.78 6.85 -2.25
N LEU A 140 1.85 6.50 -3.13
CA LEU A 140 2.09 5.54 -4.22
C LEU A 140 3.10 6.06 -5.23
N VAL A 141 3.09 7.37 -5.53
CA VAL A 141 4.03 7.99 -6.48
C VAL A 141 5.44 7.94 -5.91
N GLY A 142 5.58 8.25 -4.61
CA GLY A 142 6.84 8.12 -3.89
C GLY A 142 7.36 6.68 -3.88
N LEU A 143 6.49 5.70 -3.64
CA LEU A 143 6.83 4.27 -3.65
C LEU A 143 7.29 3.81 -5.05
N GLU A 144 6.57 4.21 -6.09
CA GLU A 144 6.95 3.96 -7.49
C GLU A 144 8.34 4.51 -7.82
N ARG A 145 8.61 5.77 -7.43
CA ARG A 145 9.90 6.41 -7.66
C ARG A 145 11.01 5.72 -6.90
N LEU A 146 10.76 5.29 -5.68
CA LEU A 146 11.71 4.56 -4.84
C LEU A 146 12.12 3.22 -5.48
N VAL A 147 11.18 2.49 -6.07
CA VAL A 147 11.46 1.25 -6.80
C VAL A 147 12.24 1.53 -8.08
N ARG A 148 11.89 2.59 -8.81
CA ARG A 148 12.58 2.99 -10.03
C ARG A 148 14.03 3.43 -9.75
N ASP A 149 14.24 4.22 -8.70
CA ASP A 149 15.56 4.72 -8.29
C ASP A 149 16.50 3.60 -7.85
N ALA A 150 15.96 2.54 -7.24
CA ALA A 150 16.69 1.32 -6.92
C ALA A 150 16.85 0.36 -8.12
N GLU A 151 16.40 0.74 -9.32
CA GLU A 151 16.45 -0.08 -10.54
C GLU A 151 15.77 -1.45 -10.40
N LEU A 152 14.81 -1.59 -9.47
CA LEU A 152 14.11 -2.85 -9.17
C LEU A 152 12.93 -3.11 -10.13
N GLN A 153 13.10 -2.76 -11.41
CA GLN A 153 12.07 -3.01 -12.42
C GLN A 153 12.15 -4.46 -12.90
N PRO A 154 11.02 -5.14 -13.18
CA PRO A 154 11.08 -6.40 -13.90
C PRO A 154 11.77 -6.15 -15.24
N GLU A 155 12.80 -6.93 -15.54
CA GLU A 155 13.47 -6.90 -16.83
C GLU A 155 12.41 -7.11 -17.92
N ILE A 156 12.10 -6.04 -18.65
CA ILE A 156 11.22 -6.13 -19.81
C ILE A 156 12.07 -6.75 -20.91
N GLY A 157 12.02 -8.08 -21.02
CA GLY A 157 12.60 -8.83 -22.13
C GLY A 157 11.91 -8.50 -23.46
#